data_AF-A0A1X0P5L4-F1
#
_entry.id   AF-A0A1X0P5L4-F1
#
_cell.length_a   1.000
_cell.length_b   1.000
_cell.length_c   1.000
_cell.angle_alpha   90.00
_cell.angle_beta   90.00
_cell.angle_gamma   90.00
#
_symmetry.space_group_name_H-M   'P 1'
#
loop_
_entity.id
_entity.type
_entity.pdbx_description
1 polymer ?
#
loop_
_entity_poly.entity_id
_entity_poly.type
_entity_poly.pdbx_seq_one_letter_code
_entity_poly.pdbx_strand_id
1 'polypeptide(L)'
;MTSASIKAMMAKAATTSPTFFSDRNSVQGREQRKEMMQKERRERASTLSQWYGMKKAHVGAEEQQELELLKFRNFINPELKHQAPKKSSGNETSGFVEFGFFAGTGRNKRRRLKSFADEWAEENPDLQQLVAKRLKQNVRLNRKTKQIMARKAAKEAARAKTKKASKRAKKNDSLF
;
A
#
# COMPACT_ATOMS: atom_id res chain seq x y z
N MET A 1 -47.35 19.42 -38.34
CA MET A 1 -46.04 19.78 -37.73
C MET A 1 -46.11 20.93 -36.71
N THR A 2 -47.14 21.79 -36.70
CA THR A 2 -47.20 22.99 -35.83
C THR A 2 -47.70 22.73 -34.40
N SER A 3 -48.50 21.68 -34.19
CA SER A 3 -49.09 21.37 -32.88
C SER A 3 -48.07 20.87 -31.85
N ALA A 4 -47.07 20.08 -32.28
CA ALA A 4 -46.01 19.57 -31.39
C ALA A 4 -45.06 20.68 -30.90
N SER A 5 -44.74 21.64 -31.77
CA SER A 5 -43.89 22.79 -31.44
C SER A 5 -44.56 23.72 -30.41
N ILE A 6 -45.85 24.00 -30.60
CA ILE A 6 -46.63 24.84 -29.67
C ILE A 6 -46.78 24.13 -28.31
N LYS A 7 -47.00 22.81 -28.31
CA LYS A 7 -47.07 22.00 -27.08
C LYS A 7 -45.73 21.98 -26.33
N ALA A 8 -44.61 21.90 -27.03
CA ALA A 8 -43.26 21.97 -26.45
C ALA A 8 -42.95 23.37 -25.90
N MET A 9 -43.36 24.45 -26.58
CA MET A 9 -43.22 25.82 -26.09
C MET A 9 -44.07 26.07 -24.83
N MET A 10 -45.31 25.59 -24.81
CA MET A 10 -46.21 25.68 -23.65
C MET A 10 -45.68 24.87 -22.45
N ALA A 11 -45.10 23.69 -22.68
CA ALA A 11 -44.45 22.90 -21.63
C ALA A 11 -43.20 23.59 -21.05
N LYS A 12 -42.46 24.34 -21.88
CA LYS A 12 -41.28 25.12 -21.47
C LYS A 12 -41.64 26.41 -20.74
N ALA A 13 -42.81 26.99 -21.05
CA ALA A 13 -43.38 28.18 -20.41
C ALA A 13 -44.09 27.86 -19.08
N ALA A 14 -44.50 26.61 -18.87
CA ALA A 14 -45.06 26.14 -17.62
C ALA A 14 -43.98 26.05 -16.53
N THR A 15 -43.70 27.18 -15.89
CA THR A 15 -43.04 27.27 -14.58
C THR A 15 -43.81 26.51 -13.48
N THR A 16 -44.97 25.95 -13.79
CA THR A 16 -45.86 25.19 -12.90
C THR A 16 -45.66 23.68 -12.97
N SER A 17 -44.76 23.15 -13.82
CA SER A 17 -44.48 21.71 -13.78
C SER A 17 -43.83 21.36 -12.43
N PRO A 18 -44.31 20.31 -11.71
CA PRO A 18 -43.75 19.91 -10.42
C PRO A 18 -42.24 19.63 -10.50
N THR A 19 -41.78 19.22 -11.68
CA THR A 19 -40.38 18.91 -12.00
C THR A 19 -39.49 20.13 -12.21
N PHE A 20 -40.05 21.30 -12.55
CA PHE A 20 -39.26 22.53 -12.75
C PHE A 20 -38.65 23.04 -11.45
N PHE A 21 -39.39 22.91 -10.34
CA PHE A 21 -38.91 23.28 -9.01
C PHE A 21 -38.10 22.18 -8.32
N SER A 22 -38.31 20.90 -8.67
CA SER A 22 -37.53 19.79 -8.09
C SER A 22 -36.09 19.74 -8.60
N ASP A 23 -35.88 20.01 -9.90
CA ASP A 23 -34.59 19.74 -10.53
C ASP A 23 -33.63 20.94 -10.54
N ARG A 24 -34.15 22.17 -10.40
CA ARG A 24 -33.31 23.38 -10.52
C ARG A 24 -32.95 24.07 -9.20
N ASN A 25 -33.55 23.70 -8.07
CA ASN A 25 -33.32 24.35 -6.79
C ASN A 25 -33.39 23.38 -5.60
N SER A 26 -32.74 22.21 -5.67
CA SER A 26 -32.36 21.54 -4.43
C SER A 26 -31.25 22.39 -3.78
N VAL A 27 -31.64 23.40 -3.01
CA VAL A 27 -30.76 24.11 -2.10
C VAL A 27 -30.10 23.04 -1.25
N GLN A 28 -28.83 22.76 -1.53
CA GLN A 28 -28.12 21.67 -0.86
C GLN A 28 -28.30 21.84 0.64
N GLY A 29 -28.84 20.80 1.28
CA GLY A 29 -29.09 20.80 2.71
C GLY A 29 -27.82 21.12 3.48
N ARG A 30 -27.95 21.67 4.69
CA ARG A 30 -26.79 22.03 5.54
C ARG A 30 -25.83 20.86 5.72
N GLU A 31 -26.34 19.63 5.76
CA GLU A 31 -25.55 18.39 5.83
C GLU A 31 -24.80 18.10 4.54
N GLN A 32 -25.46 18.19 3.38
CA GLN A 32 -24.84 18.01 2.07
C GLN A 32 -23.69 19.01 1.85
N ARG A 33 -23.87 20.28 2.24
CA ARG A 33 -22.80 21.29 2.18
C ARG A 33 -21.62 20.94 3.08
N LYS A 34 -21.88 20.45 4.29
CA LYS A 34 -20.83 19.99 5.21
C LYS A 34 -20.08 18.78 4.64
N GLU A 35 -20.79 17.82 4.05
CA GLU A 35 -20.18 16.65 3.41
C GLU A 35 -19.32 17.03 2.22
N MET A 36 -19.78 17.94 1.35
CA MET A 36 -18.96 18.43 0.24
C MET A 36 -17.70 19.14 0.73
N MET A 37 -17.82 20.03 1.72
CA MET A 37 -16.64 20.67 2.32
C MET A 37 -15.67 19.66 2.93
N GLN A 38 -16.16 18.58 3.57
CA GLN A 38 -15.30 17.53 4.08
C GLN A 38 -14.62 16.73 2.97
N LYS A 39 -15.32 16.41 1.88
CA LYS A 39 -14.75 15.74 0.71
C LYS A 39 -13.66 16.61 0.07
N GLU A 40 -13.92 17.89 -0.16
CA GLU A 40 -12.93 18.82 -0.70
C GLU A 40 -11.69 18.93 0.21
N ARG A 41 -11.87 18.97 1.54
CA ARG A 41 -10.74 19.00 2.47
C ARG A 41 -9.91 17.72 2.39
N ARG A 42 -10.55 16.55 2.30
CA ARG A 42 -9.85 15.26 2.14
C ARG A 42 -9.12 15.17 0.81
N GLU A 43 -9.73 15.62 -0.27
CA GLU A 43 -9.12 15.65 -1.59
C GLU A 43 -7.91 16.59 -1.62
N ARG A 44 -8.02 17.80 -1.06
CA ARG A 44 -6.88 18.73 -0.94
C ARG A 44 -5.74 18.17 -0.09
N ALA A 45 -6.04 17.44 0.98
CA ALA A 45 -5.03 16.80 1.82
C ALA A 45 -4.34 15.60 1.15
N SER A 46 -5.04 14.94 0.22
CA SER A 46 -4.55 13.76 -0.51
C SER A 46 -4.05 14.08 -1.92
N THR A 47 -3.96 15.36 -2.29
CA THR A 47 -3.57 15.79 -3.63
C THR A 47 -2.51 16.88 -3.54
N LEU A 48 -1.41 16.70 -4.28
CA LEU A 48 -0.32 17.65 -4.38
C LEU A 48 -0.58 18.60 -5.56
N SER A 49 -1.25 19.73 -5.28
CA SER A 49 -1.65 20.71 -6.31
C SER A 49 -0.47 21.32 -7.07
N GLN A 50 0.69 21.46 -6.42
CA GLN A 50 1.93 21.95 -7.05
C GLN A 50 2.46 21.00 -8.15
N TRP A 51 2.05 19.73 -8.11
CA TRP A 51 2.47 18.67 -9.03
C TRP A 51 1.31 18.24 -9.91
N TYR A 52 0.67 19.19 -10.59
CA TYR A 52 -0.44 18.94 -11.53
C TYR A 52 -1.60 18.12 -10.92
N GLY A 53 -1.77 18.19 -9.59
CA GLY A 53 -2.81 17.40 -8.91
C GLY A 53 -2.44 15.94 -8.68
N MET A 54 -1.14 15.61 -8.54
CA MET A 54 -0.69 14.26 -8.20
C MET A 54 -1.36 13.77 -6.91
N LYS A 55 -1.97 12.60 -6.97
CA LYS A 55 -2.71 12.04 -5.83
C LYS A 55 -1.80 11.22 -4.93
N LYS A 56 -2.15 11.14 -3.65
CA LYS A 56 -1.48 10.28 -2.68
C LYS A 56 -1.78 8.83 -3.06
N ALA A 57 -0.74 8.06 -3.35
CA ALA A 57 -0.86 6.65 -3.71
C ALA A 57 -1.31 5.82 -2.51
N HIS A 58 -2.18 4.84 -2.79
CA HIS A 58 -2.44 3.74 -1.86
C HIS A 58 -1.55 2.58 -2.27
N VAL A 59 -0.29 2.65 -1.82
CA VAL A 59 0.75 1.70 -2.24
C VAL A 59 0.44 0.33 -1.66
N GLY A 60 0.19 -0.65 -2.53
CA GLY A 60 0.04 -2.06 -2.17
C GLY A 60 1.38 -2.72 -1.80
N ALA A 61 1.33 -3.99 -1.36
CA ALA A 61 2.56 -4.73 -1.02
C ALA A 61 3.49 -4.94 -2.24
N GLU A 62 2.91 -5.22 -3.41
CA GLU A 62 3.66 -5.41 -4.67
C GLU A 62 4.34 -4.11 -5.11
N GLU A 63 3.60 -3.00 -5.13
CA GLU A 63 4.09 -1.67 -5.47
C GLU A 63 5.17 -1.17 -4.49
N GLN A 64 5.03 -1.50 -3.20
CA GLN A 64 6.05 -1.17 -2.20
C GLN A 64 7.35 -1.93 -2.46
N GLN A 65 7.26 -3.20 -2.85
CA GLN A 65 8.41 -3.99 -3.24
C GLN A 65 9.11 -3.39 -4.49
N GLU A 66 8.35 -2.92 -5.47
CA GLU A 66 8.91 -2.23 -6.65
C GLU A 66 9.68 -0.96 -6.25
N LEU A 67 9.10 -0.13 -5.38
CA LEU A 67 9.76 1.08 -4.88
C LEU A 67 11.03 0.76 -4.09
N GLU A 68 11.04 -0.35 -3.36
CA GLU A 68 12.23 -0.82 -2.66
C GLU A 68 13.30 -1.30 -3.64
N LEU A 69 12.93 -2.03 -4.70
CA LEU A 69 13.88 -2.47 -5.72
C LEU A 69 14.60 -1.30 -6.41
N LEU A 70 13.90 -0.17 -6.63
CA LEU A 70 14.52 1.03 -7.18
C LEU A 70 15.67 1.58 -6.30
N LYS A 71 15.63 1.38 -4.98
CA LYS A 71 16.74 1.77 -4.07
C LYS A 71 17.99 0.94 -4.32
N PHE A 72 17.83 -0.28 -4.81
CA PHE A 72 18.90 -1.23 -5.07
C PHE A 72 19.38 -1.24 -6.52
N ARG A 73 18.92 -0.30 -7.36
CA ARG A 73 19.25 -0.24 -8.80
C ARG A 73 20.76 -0.32 -9.12
N ASN A 74 21.61 0.24 -8.26
CA ASN A 74 23.07 0.23 -8.45
C ASN A 74 23.71 -1.15 -8.28
N PHE A 75 23.04 -2.08 -7.61
CA PHE A 75 23.54 -3.45 -7.47
C PHE A 75 23.29 -4.31 -8.70
N ILE A 76 22.43 -3.84 -9.61
CA ILE A 76 22.00 -4.60 -10.79
C ILE A 76 23.00 -4.41 -11.91
N ASN A 77 23.35 -3.16 -12.22
CA ASN A 77 24.34 -2.85 -13.23
C ASN A 77 25.48 -2.04 -12.59
N PRO A 78 26.63 -2.68 -12.31
CA PRO A 78 27.77 -1.99 -11.67
C PRO A 78 28.42 -0.93 -12.58
N GLU A 79 28.16 -0.98 -13.89
CA GLU A 79 28.62 0.02 -14.85
C GLU A 79 27.78 1.30 -14.77
N LEU A 80 26.48 1.17 -14.51
CA LEU A 80 25.56 2.29 -14.32
C LEU A 80 25.53 2.73 -12.86
N LYS A 81 26.55 3.50 -12.47
CA LYS A 81 26.63 4.09 -11.13
C LYS A 81 25.66 5.26 -10.99
N HIS A 82 24.39 4.99 -10.69
CA HIS A 82 23.45 6.06 -10.37
C HIS A 82 23.80 6.69 -9.02
N GLN A 83 23.54 8.00 -8.89
CA GLN A 83 23.68 8.66 -7.59
C GLN A 83 22.72 8.01 -6.58
N ALA A 84 23.27 7.61 -5.43
CA ALA A 84 22.47 7.12 -4.34
C ALA A 84 21.54 8.26 -3.87
N PRO A 85 20.23 8.01 -3.67
CA PRO A 85 19.34 9.04 -3.16
C PRO A 85 19.87 9.54 -1.83
N LYS A 86 20.00 10.86 -1.67
CA LYS A 86 20.33 11.47 -0.38
C LYS A 86 19.25 11.03 0.59
N LYS A 87 19.63 10.43 1.72
CA LYS A 87 18.69 10.09 2.79
C LYS A 87 18.10 11.40 3.30
N SER A 88 16.96 11.82 2.77
CA SER A 88 16.14 12.83 3.43
C SER A 88 15.80 12.27 4.80
N SER A 89 16.00 13.09 5.83
CA SER A 89 15.62 12.74 7.20
C SER A 89 14.16 12.31 7.22
N GLY A 90 13.90 11.01 7.40
CA GLY A 90 12.55 10.44 7.36
C GLY A 90 12.44 9.32 6.34
N ASN A 91 12.01 8.16 6.82
CA ASN A 91 11.80 6.91 6.09
C ASN A 91 10.56 6.99 5.17
N GLU A 92 10.41 8.11 4.45
CA GLU A 92 9.21 8.42 3.69
C GLU A 92 9.45 8.06 2.22
N THR A 93 8.94 6.92 1.81
CA THR A 93 8.35 6.84 0.47
C THR A 93 7.38 8.02 0.39
N SER A 94 7.73 9.06 -0.37
CA SER A 94 6.85 10.21 -0.57
C SER A 94 5.47 9.66 -0.91
N GLY A 95 4.45 9.93 -0.08
CA GLY A 95 3.14 9.28 -0.24
C GLY A 95 2.46 9.56 -1.58
N PHE A 96 3.06 10.42 -2.40
CA PHE A 96 2.65 10.77 -3.75
C PHE A 96 3.60 10.09 -4.76
N VAL A 97 3.11 9.04 -5.40
CA VAL A 97 3.80 8.25 -6.42
C VAL A 97 2.76 7.86 -7.46
N GLU A 98 3.14 7.82 -8.73
CA GLU A 98 2.29 7.29 -9.80
C GLU A 98 3.06 6.24 -10.60
N PHE A 99 2.42 5.09 -10.80
CA PHE A 99 2.96 4.00 -11.60
C PHE A 99 2.47 4.16 -13.03
N GLY A 100 3.40 4.37 -13.96
CA GLY A 100 3.12 4.56 -15.37
C GLY A 100 3.86 3.56 -16.24
N PHE A 101 3.48 3.50 -17.51
CA PHE A 101 4.17 2.71 -18.54
C PHE A 101 4.66 3.62 -19.67
N PHE A 102 5.76 3.24 -20.32
CA PHE A 102 6.28 4.00 -21.45
C PHE A 102 5.42 3.79 -22.70
N ALA A 103 4.64 4.82 -23.06
CA ALA A 103 3.85 4.85 -24.28
C ALA A 103 4.74 5.16 -25.49
N GLY A 104 5.36 4.13 -26.10
CA GLY A 104 6.14 4.31 -27.33
C GLY A 104 7.33 3.38 -27.51
N THR A 105 7.59 2.46 -26.58
CA THR A 105 8.65 1.46 -26.77
C THR A 105 8.24 0.47 -27.87
N GLY A 106 8.81 0.64 -29.07
CA GLY A 106 8.59 -0.20 -30.26
C GLY A 106 9.11 -1.63 -30.15
N ARG A 107 9.38 -2.14 -28.94
CA ARG A 107 9.82 -3.51 -28.68
C ARG A 107 8.65 -4.36 -28.20
N ASN A 108 8.52 -5.54 -28.82
CA ASN A 108 7.58 -6.63 -28.61
C ASN A 108 6.58 -6.46 -27.45
N LYS A 109 5.31 -6.21 -27.77
CA LYS A 109 4.18 -6.26 -26.82
C LYS A 109 4.15 -7.55 -25.99
N ARG A 110 4.70 -8.66 -26.51
CA ARG A 110 4.76 -9.98 -25.87
C ARG A 110 5.76 -10.08 -24.70
N ARG A 111 6.73 -9.17 -24.58
CA ARG A 111 7.70 -9.15 -23.47
C ARG A 111 7.40 -8.08 -22.43
N ARG A 112 6.26 -7.39 -22.54
CA ARG A 112 5.84 -6.41 -21.54
C ARG A 112 5.31 -7.15 -20.33
N LEU A 113 6.05 -7.11 -19.23
CA LEU A 113 5.60 -7.70 -17.99
C LEU A 113 4.81 -6.66 -17.18
N LYS A 114 4.06 -7.15 -16.20
CA LYS A 114 3.15 -6.31 -15.40
C LYS A 114 3.93 -5.44 -14.41
N SER A 115 5.04 -5.94 -13.90
CA SER A 115 5.83 -5.32 -12.84
C SER A 115 7.29 -5.14 -13.26
N PHE A 116 7.91 -4.06 -12.77
CA PHE A 116 9.35 -3.88 -12.85
C PHE A 116 10.13 -5.05 -12.22
N ALA A 117 9.60 -5.64 -11.15
CA ALA A 117 10.23 -6.78 -10.49
C ALA A 117 10.28 -8.02 -11.39
N ASP A 118 9.23 -8.22 -12.20
CA ASP A 118 9.15 -9.34 -13.14
C ASP A 118 10.12 -9.14 -14.30
N GLU A 119 10.17 -7.93 -14.88
CA GLU A 119 11.15 -7.57 -15.92
C GLU A 119 12.57 -7.78 -15.42
N TRP A 120 12.82 -7.35 -14.19
CA TRP A 120 14.12 -7.51 -13.55
C TRP A 120 14.53 -8.98 -13.37
N ALA A 121 13.59 -9.85 -13.00
CA ALA A 121 13.84 -11.27 -12.82
C ALA A 121 14.10 -11.99 -14.16
N GLU A 122 13.39 -11.62 -15.23
CA GLU A 122 13.61 -12.20 -16.57
C GLU A 122 14.99 -11.78 -17.14
N GLU A 123 15.42 -10.55 -16.91
CA GLU A 123 16.71 -10.04 -17.40
C GLU A 123 17.92 -10.63 -16.66
N ASN A 124 17.75 -11.09 -15.41
CA ASN A 124 18.85 -11.51 -14.53
C ASN A 124 18.63 -12.91 -13.89
N PRO A 125 18.67 -14.00 -14.67
CA PRO A 125 18.40 -15.35 -14.17
C PRO A 125 19.38 -15.81 -13.06
N ASP A 126 20.64 -15.37 -13.11
CA ASP A 126 21.65 -15.74 -12.12
C ASP A 126 21.37 -15.17 -10.73
N LEU A 127 20.80 -13.96 -10.66
CA LEU A 127 20.38 -13.34 -9.40
C LEU A 127 19.24 -14.12 -8.76
N GLN A 128 18.31 -14.64 -9.56
CA GLN A 128 17.20 -15.46 -9.06
C GLN A 128 17.70 -16.70 -8.32
N GLN A 129 18.74 -17.36 -8.84
CA GLN A 129 19.35 -18.52 -8.18
C GLN A 129 20.05 -18.15 -6.86
N LEU A 130 20.76 -17.03 -6.84
CA LEU A 130 21.44 -16.54 -5.63
C LEU A 130 20.43 -16.14 -4.54
N VAL A 131 19.36 -15.43 -4.92
CA VAL A 131 18.26 -15.08 -4.01
C VAL A 131 17.63 -16.35 -3.46
N ALA A 132 17.28 -17.32 -4.32
CA ALA A 132 16.70 -18.59 -3.88
C ALA A 132 17.61 -19.36 -2.90
N LYS A 133 18.93 -19.39 -3.13
CA LYS A 133 19.90 -20.00 -2.21
C LYS A 133 19.90 -19.29 -0.85
N ARG A 134 19.97 -17.96 -0.84
CA ARG A 134 19.95 -17.15 0.40
C ARG A 134 18.63 -17.29 1.15
N LEU A 135 17.50 -17.31 0.45
CA LEU A 135 16.17 -17.47 1.04
C LEU A 135 16.04 -18.83 1.74
N LYS A 136 16.48 -19.92 1.09
CA LYS A 136 16.56 -21.25 1.70
C LYS A 136 17.43 -21.26 2.95
N GLN A 137 18.58 -20.59 2.92
CA GLN A 137 19.47 -20.50 4.08
C GLN A 137 18.84 -19.72 5.24
N ASN A 138 18.21 -18.58 4.98
CA ASN A 138 17.51 -17.77 5.98
C ASN A 138 16.32 -18.51 6.60
N VAL A 139 15.52 -19.22 5.81
CA VAL A 139 14.43 -20.07 6.32
C VAL A 139 14.98 -21.16 7.24
N ARG A 140 16.09 -21.80 6.87
CA ARG A 140 16.75 -22.81 7.72
C ARG A 140 17.25 -22.20 9.03
N LEU A 141 17.86 -21.02 8.98
CA LEU A 141 18.33 -20.31 10.17
C LEU A 141 17.17 -19.91 11.08
N ASN A 142 16.08 -19.35 10.53
CA ASN A 142 14.88 -18.98 11.28
C ASN A 142 14.20 -20.20 11.95
N ARG A 143 14.19 -21.36 11.29
CA ARG A 143 13.72 -22.61 11.92
C ARG A 143 14.60 -23.02 13.10
N LYS A 144 15.93 -22.97 12.94
CA LYS A 144 16.87 -23.29 14.02
C LYS A 144 16.74 -22.33 15.20
N THR A 145 16.64 -21.02 14.95
CA THR A 145 16.49 -20.02 16.02
C THR A 145 15.18 -20.21 16.78
N LYS A 146 14.06 -20.45 16.09
CA LYS A 146 12.78 -20.79 16.73
C LYS A 146 12.87 -22.05 17.59
N GLN A 147 13.55 -23.10 17.12
CA GLN A 147 13.77 -24.33 17.91
C GLN A 147 14.64 -24.08 19.15
N ILE A 148 15.70 -23.28 19.02
CA ILE A 148 16.57 -22.93 20.16
C ILE A 148 15.79 -22.11 21.19
N MET A 149 15.01 -21.12 20.75
CA MET A 149 14.15 -20.32 21.61
C MET A 149 13.10 -21.16 22.33
N ALA A 150 12.43 -22.08 21.61
CA ALA A 150 11.46 -23.00 22.21
C ALA A 150 12.12 -23.92 23.25
N ARG A 151 13.33 -24.44 22.98
CA ARG A 151 14.09 -25.25 23.95
C ARG A 151 14.51 -24.46 25.19
N LYS A 152 14.93 -23.20 25.03
CA LYS A 152 15.25 -22.31 26.16
C LYS A 152 14.01 -22.03 27.00
N ALA A 153 12.89 -21.68 26.37
CA ALA A 153 11.61 -21.45 27.05
C ALA A 153 11.11 -22.71 27.79
N ALA A 154 11.23 -23.90 27.20
CA ALA A 154 10.87 -25.16 27.85
C ALA A 154 11.75 -25.45 29.09
N LYS A 155 13.06 -25.17 29.02
CA LYS A 155 13.97 -25.31 30.16
C LYS A 155 13.67 -24.31 31.27
N GLU A 156 13.33 -23.07 30.94
CA GLU A 156 12.93 -22.06 31.92
C GLU A 156 11.58 -22.40 32.58
N ALA A 157 10.60 -22.87 31.81
CA ALA A 157 9.33 -23.35 32.32
C ALA A 157 9.50 -24.55 33.27
N ALA A 158 10.40 -25.49 32.94
CA ALA A 158 10.74 -26.61 33.81
C ALA A 158 11.40 -26.13 35.12
N ARG A 159 12.36 -25.19 35.05
CA ARG A 159 12.98 -24.57 36.23
C ARG A 159 11.97 -23.79 37.09
N ALA A 160 10.98 -23.15 36.48
CA ALA A 160 9.91 -22.47 37.21
C ALA A 160 9.00 -23.46 37.95
N LYS A 161 8.68 -24.61 37.32
CA LYS A 161 7.91 -25.68 37.97
C LYS A 161 8.67 -26.30 39.15
N THR A 162 9.97 -26.57 39.01
CA THR A 162 10.78 -27.12 40.11
C THR A 162 10.95 -26.13 41.26
N LYS A 163 11.13 -24.83 40.98
CA LYS A 163 11.14 -23.78 42.02
C LYS A 163 9.80 -23.63 42.75
N LYS A 164 8.66 -23.84 42.07
CA LYS A 164 7.34 -23.84 42.72
C LYS A 164 7.11 -25.10 43.56
N ALA A 165 7.61 -26.25 43.11
CA ALA A 165 7.55 -27.50 43.87
C ALA A 165 8.41 -27.44 45.15
N SER A 166 9.65 -26.91 45.08
CA SER A 166 10.52 -26.79 46.26
C SER A 166 10.01 -25.77 47.28
N LYS A 167 9.36 -24.69 46.83
CA LYS A 167 8.69 -23.73 47.73
C LYS A 167 7.51 -24.34 48.48
N ARG A 168 6.77 -25.30 47.88
CA ARG A 168 5.68 -26.01 48.56
C ARG A 168 6.20 -26.99 49.61
N ALA A 169 7.29 -27.71 49.33
CA ALA A 169 7.91 -28.61 50.30
C ALA A 169 8.41 -27.87 51.56
N LYS A 170 9.11 -26.74 51.38
CA LYS A 170 9.59 -25.92 52.52
C LYS A 170 8.48 -25.33 53.40
N LYS A 171 7.28 -25.12 52.87
CA LYS A 171 6.14 -24.60 53.66
C LYS A 171 5.52 -25.69 54.54
N ASN A 172 5.61 -26.96 54.14
CA ASN A 172 5.08 -28.07 54.92
C ASN A 172 6.03 -28.47 56.06
N ASP A 173 7.35 -28.32 55.89
CA ASP A 173 8.32 -28.57 56.98
C ASP A 173 8.30 -27.49 58.09
N SER A 174 7.78 -26.28 57.82
CA SER A 174 7.67 -25.22 58.83
C SER A 174 6.37 -25.28 59.65
N LEU A 175 5.54 -26.30 59.44
CA LEU A 175 4.25 -26.50 60.11
C LEU A 175 4.21 -27.80 60.95
N PHE A 176 5.36 -28.45 61.13
CA PHE A 176 5.57 -29.55 62.07
C PHE A 176 6.59 -29.15 63.12
#